data_AF-A0A3C0QJY8-F1
#
_entry.id   AF-A0A3C0QJY8-F1
#
_cell.length_a   1.000
_cell.length_b   1.000
_cell.length_c   1.000
_cell.angle_alpha   90.00
_cell.angle_beta   90.00
_cell.angle_gamma   90.00
#
_symmetry.space_group_name_H-M   'P 1'
#
loop_
_entity.id
_entity.type
_entity.pdbx_description
1 polymer ?
#
loop_
_entity_poly.entity_id
_entity_poly.type
_entity_poly.pdbx_seq_one_letter_code
_entity_poly.pdbx_strand_id
1 'polypeptide(L)'
;MESGEIPIVGLNCYKSGRKAAPIDVFSYPEGAEERQLQKLERLKDERNAAKVQKTLKALEDACKSDTNIVPYSLECARAGCSEGEVFKVFKSAYGLWSPPEVF
;
A
#
# COMPACT_ATOMS: atom_id res chain seq x y z
N MET A 1 10.51 -27.77 12.53
CA MET A 1 11.73 -26.95 12.35
C MET A 1 12.51 -26.83 13.66
N GLU A 2 11.89 -26.43 14.77
CA GLU A 2 12.50 -26.50 16.10
C GLU A 2 12.78 -27.95 16.55
N SER A 3 11.93 -28.91 16.14
CA SER A 3 12.10 -30.34 16.42
C SER A 3 13.39 -30.96 15.86
N GLY A 4 14.06 -30.30 14.91
CA GLY A 4 15.27 -30.83 14.25
C GLY A 4 15.02 -31.94 13.22
N GLU A 5 13.75 -32.32 12.98
CA GLU A 5 13.38 -33.37 12.01
C GLU A 5 13.79 -33.01 10.56
N ILE A 6 13.88 -31.73 10.25
CA ILE A 6 14.41 -31.22 8.98
C ILE A 6 15.74 -30.51 9.27
N PRO A 7 16.90 -31.04 8.82
CA PRO A 7 18.19 -30.42 9.06
C PRO A 7 18.36 -29.14 8.21
N ILE A 8 18.66 -28.04 8.89
CA ILE A 8 18.95 -26.70 8.35
C ILE A 8 20.34 -26.29 8.85
N VAL A 9 21.31 -26.37 7.94
CA VAL A 9 22.72 -26.08 8.22
C VAL A 9 22.89 -24.63 8.68
N GLY A 10 23.60 -24.43 9.79
CA GLY A 10 23.82 -23.11 10.38
C GLY A 10 22.68 -22.61 11.28
N LEU A 11 21.52 -23.29 11.29
CA LEU A 11 20.38 -22.96 12.15
C LEU A 11 20.07 -24.03 13.20
N ASN A 12 19.93 -25.31 12.81
CA ASN A 12 19.64 -26.41 13.76
C ASN A 12 20.66 -27.56 13.70
N CYS A 13 21.49 -27.64 12.65
CA CYS A 13 22.62 -28.56 12.55
C CYS A 13 23.89 -27.83 12.07
N TYR A 14 25.07 -28.38 12.39
CA TYR A 14 26.38 -27.85 11.97
C TYR A 14 26.56 -26.33 12.21
N LYS A 15 26.19 -25.86 13.41
CA LYS A 15 26.35 -24.45 13.80
C LYS A 15 27.83 -24.08 13.91
N SER A 16 28.20 -22.92 13.36
CA SER A 16 29.53 -22.35 13.57
C SER A 16 29.60 -21.64 14.92
N GLY A 17 30.67 -21.87 15.68
CA GLY A 17 30.97 -21.09 16.90
C GLY A 17 31.57 -19.71 16.63
N ARG A 18 31.82 -19.37 15.37
CA ARG A 18 32.30 -18.04 14.97
C ARG A 18 31.13 -17.08 14.88
N LYS A 19 31.32 -15.86 15.38
CA LYS A 19 30.36 -14.77 15.18
C LYS A 19 30.23 -14.51 13.67
N ALA A 20 28.99 -14.42 13.19
CA ALA A 20 28.73 -14.05 11.81
C ALA A 20 29.35 -12.67 11.51
N ALA A 21 29.88 -12.51 10.30
CA ALA A 21 30.33 -11.20 9.83
C ALA A 21 29.13 -10.24 9.81
N PRO A 22 29.33 -8.95 10.12
CA PRO A 22 28.27 -7.96 9.94
C PRO A 22 27.85 -7.95 8.47
N ILE A 23 26.55 -8.08 8.24
CA ILE A 23 25.94 -7.93 6.93
C ILE A 23 25.34 -6.53 6.89
N ASP A 24 25.65 -5.78 5.85
CA ASP A 24 24.98 -4.51 5.60
C ASP A 24 23.56 -4.81 5.09
N VAL A 25 22.57 -4.42 5.88
CA VAL A 25 21.16 -4.63 5.57
C VAL A 25 20.56 -3.28 5.26
N PHE A 26 19.86 -3.19 4.13
CA PHE A 26 19.14 -1.98 3.75
C PHE A 26 18.25 -1.51 4.90
N SER A 27 18.47 -0.26 5.31
CA SER A 27 17.63 0.44 6.28
C SER A 27 16.93 1.59 5.58
N TYR A 28 15.67 1.81 5.90
CA TYR A 28 14.94 2.94 5.35
C TYR A 28 15.60 4.26 5.82
N PRO A 29 15.82 5.23 4.90
CA PRO A 29 16.37 6.52 5.30
C PRO A 29 15.47 7.24 6.29
N GLU A 30 16.07 7.87 7.30
CA GLU A 30 15.36 8.79 8.18
C GLU A 30 14.66 9.91 7.37
N GLY A 31 13.50 10.35 7.86
CA GLY A 31 12.70 11.39 7.20
C GLY A 31 12.04 10.98 5.87
N ALA A 32 12.01 9.69 5.52
CA ALA A 32 11.23 9.21 4.36
C ALA A 32 9.73 9.53 4.49
N GLU A 33 9.16 9.34 5.69
CA GLU A 33 7.76 9.66 5.99
C GLU A 33 7.48 11.16 5.88
N GLU A 34 8.30 11.99 6.52
CA GLU A 34 8.14 13.45 6.51
C GLU A 34 8.17 14.01 5.08
N ARG A 35 9.12 13.54 4.25
CA ARG A 35 9.19 13.93 2.83
C ARG A 35 7.94 13.53 2.05
N GLN A 36 7.34 12.39 2.36
CA GLN A 36 6.12 11.95 1.69
C GLN A 36 4.89 12.74 2.15
N LEU A 37 4.81 13.10 3.43
CA LEU A 37 3.76 13.96 3.97
C LEU A 37 3.81 15.35 3.34
N GLN A 38 4.99 15.97 3.23
CA GLN A 38 5.17 17.27 2.58
C GLN A 38 4.75 17.24 1.10
N LYS A 39 5.10 16.17 0.36
CA LYS A 39 4.63 15.98 -1.03
C LYS A 39 3.12 15.88 -1.12
N LEU A 40 2.49 15.17 -0.17
CA LEU A 40 1.04 14.99 -0.16
C LEU A 40 0.31 16.29 0.17
N GLU A 41 0.83 17.08 1.11
CA GLU A 41 0.30 18.41 1.46
C GLU A 41 0.38 19.34 0.24
N ARG A 42 1.56 19.46 -0.37
CA ARG A 42 1.77 20.25 -1.58
C ARG A 42 0.84 19.83 -2.73
N LEU A 43 0.68 18.53 -2.96
CA LEU A 43 -0.26 18.02 -3.97
C LEU A 43 -1.69 18.48 -3.70
N LYS A 44 -2.12 18.48 -2.42
CA LYS A 44 -3.47 18.88 -2.03
C LYS A 44 -3.70 20.38 -2.16
N ASP A 45 -2.67 21.19 -1.94
CA ASP A 45 -2.72 22.65 -2.05
C ASP A 45 -2.74 23.13 -3.51
N GLU A 46 -1.96 22.49 -4.38
CA GLU A 46 -1.79 22.93 -5.78
C GLU A 46 -2.90 22.43 -6.72
N ARG A 47 -3.61 21.34 -6.37
CA ARG A 47 -4.58 20.70 -7.26
C ARG A 47 -5.92 21.44 -7.34
N ASN A 48 -6.66 21.22 -8.42
CA ASN A 48 -8.02 21.71 -8.56
C ASN A 48 -9.00 20.87 -7.72
N ALA A 49 -9.38 21.40 -6.55
CA ALA A 49 -10.28 20.71 -5.61
C ALA A 49 -11.64 20.33 -6.21
N ALA A 50 -12.24 21.18 -7.05
CA ALA A 50 -13.51 20.89 -7.70
C ALA A 50 -13.39 19.74 -8.71
N LYS A 51 -12.29 19.68 -9.47
CA LYS A 51 -12.01 18.57 -10.40
C LYS A 51 -11.78 17.25 -9.66
N VAL A 52 -11.07 17.29 -8.53
CA VAL A 52 -10.88 16.12 -7.65
C VAL A 52 -12.22 15.60 -7.15
N GLN A 53 -13.06 16.46 -6.57
CA GLN A 53 -14.38 16.05 -6.07
C GLN A 53 -15.25 15.46 -7.18
N LYS A 54 -15.25 16.08 -8.37
CA LYS A 54 -16.01 15.59 -9.53
C LYS A 54 -15.54 14.21 -9.99
N THR A 55 -14.23 14.00 -10.11
CA THR A 55 -13.67 12.72 -10.59
C THR A 55 -13.86 11.60 -9.57
N LEU A 56 -13.66 11.88 -8.27
CA LEU A 56 -13.94 10.90 -7.21
C LEU A 56 -15.42 10.49 -7.18
N LYS A 57 -16.34 11.44 -7.37
CA LYS A 57 -17.77 11.13 -7.46
C LYS A 57 -18.10 10.27 -8.69
N ALA A 58 -17.54 10.60 -9.85
CA ALA A 58 -17.71 9.78 -11.05
C ALA A 58 -17.16 8.35 -10.88
N LEU A 59 -16.03 8.21 -10.17
CA LEU A 59 -15.48 6.91 -9.81
C LEU A 59 -16.41 6.14 -8.86
N GLU A 60 -16.97 6.81 -7.86
CA GLU A 60 -17.94 6.21 -6.94
C GLU A 60 -19.19 5.70 -7.68
N ASP A 61 -19.73 6.51 -8.58
CA ASP A 61 -20.88 6.14 -9.42
C ASP A 61 -20.54 4.95 -10.32
N ALA A 62 -19.34 4.94 -10.92
CA ALA A 62 -18.86 3.82 -11.72
C ALA A 62 -18.75 2.53 -10.89
N CYS A 63 -18.24 2.60 -9.65
CA CYS A 63 -18.13 1.45 -8.75
C CYS A 63 -19.48 0.85 -8.34
N LYS A 64 -20.54 1.67 -8.36
CA LYS A 64 -21.93 1.22 -8.07
C LYS A 64 -22.67 0.75 -9.32
N SER A 65 -22.04 0.82 -10.48
CA SER A 65 -22.60 0.42 -11.77
C SER A 65 -21.86 -0.81 -12.32
N ASP A 66 -22.44 -1.46 -13.32
CA ASP A 66 -21.78 -2.54 -14.05
C ASP A 66 -20.92 -1.99 -15.20
N THR A 67 -20.00 -1.07 -14.90
CA THR A 67 -19.11 -0.46 -15.89
C THR A 67 -17.65 -0.58 -15.50
N ASN A 68 -16.75 -0.45 -16.48
CA ASN A 68 -15.32 -0.50 -16.24
C ASN A 68 -14.86 0.72 -15.44
N ILE A 69 -14.30 0.49 -14.25
CA ILE A 69 -13.83 1.53 -13.34
C ILE A 69 -12.47 2.14 -13.73
N VAL A 70 -11.67 1.45 -14.55
CA VAL A 70 -10.29 1.86 -14.88
C VAL A 70 -10.20 3.25 -15.52
N PRO A 71 -11.06 3.64 -16.50
CA PRO A 71 -11.06 5.00 -17.04
C PRO A 71 -11.29 6.07 -15.98
N TYR A 72 -12.18 5.81 -15.01
CA TYR A 72 -12.50 6.74 -13.93
C TYR A 72 -11.35 6.86 -12.92
N SER A 73 -10.66 5.75 -12.63
CA SER A 73 -9.45 5.75 -11.79
C SER A 73 -8.33 6.57 -12.44
N LEU A 74 -8.17 6.47 -13.76
CA LEU A 74 -7.20 7.28 -14.51
C LEU A 74 -7.52 8.78 -14.44
N GLU A 75 -8.80 9.14 -14.54
CA GLU A 75 -9.22 10.54 -14.39
C GLU A 75 -8.99 11.09 -12.97
N CYS A 76 -9.18 10.28 -11.93
CA CYS A 76 -8.79 10.64 -10.57
C CYS A 76 -7.28 10.91 -10.45
N ALA A 77 -6.44 10.03 -11.02
CA ALA A 77 -4.99 10.22 -11.02
C ALA A 77 -4.58 11.50 -11.75
N ARG A 78 -5.15 11.76 -12.94
CA ARG A 78 -4.95 13.00 -13.73
C ARG A 78 -5.44 14.26 -13.01
N ALA A 79 -6.42 14.14 -12.13
CA ALA A 79 -6.92 15.24 -11.31
C ALA A 79 -6.08 15.51 -10.05
N GLY A 80 -5.08 14.67 -9.75
CA GLY A 80 -4.26 14.79 -8.55
C GLY A 80 -4.94 14.21 -7.30
N CYS A 81 -5.81 13.20 -7.46
CA CYS A 81 -6.28 12.40 -6.33
C CYS A 81 -5.13 11.57 -5.78
N SER A 82 -5.08 11.46 -4.45
CA SER A 82 -4.16 10.54 -3.77
C SER A 82 -4.72 9.12 -3.75
N GLU A 83 -3.83 8.14 -3.61
CA GLU A 83 -4.22 6.73 -3.49
C GLU A 83 -5.19 6.50 -2.32
N GLY A 84 -4.99 7.19 -1.19
CA GLY A 84 -5.88 7.11 -0.05
C GLY A 84 -7.29 7.64 -0.31
N GLU A 85 -7.46 8.62 -1.21
CA GLU A 85 -8.79 9.14 -1.58
C GLU A 85 -9.51 8.18 -2.53
N VAL A 86 -8.80 7.64 -3.51
CA VAL A 86 -9.31 6.61 -4.42
C VAL A 86 -9.68 5.35 -3.65
N PHE A 87 -8.82 4.90 -2.74
CA PHE A 87 -9.09 3.74 -1.87
C PHE A 87 -10.31 3.96 -0.98
N LYS A 88 -10.56 5.17 -0.47
CA LYS A 88 -11.77 5.46 0.31
C LYS A 88 -13.04 5.27 -0.53
N VAL A 89 -13.03 5.64 -1.80
CA VAL A 89 -14.14 5.38 -2.74
C VAL A 89 -14.36 3.88 -2.89
N PHE A 90 -13.31 3.12 -3.17
CA PHE A 90 -13.40 1.66 -3.30
C PHE A 90 -13.88 0.98 -2.03
N LYS A 91 -13.33 1.37 -0.87
CA LYS A 91 -13.74 0.86 0.43
C LYS A 91 -15.21 1.16 0.71
N SER A 92 -15.71 2.34 0.32
CA SER A 92 -17.12 2.69 0.48
C SER A 92 -18.03 1.91 -0.46
N ALA A 93 -17.58 1.59 -1.68
CA ALA A 93 -18.38 0.88 -2.67
C ALA A 93 -18.40 -0.64 -2.45
N TYR A 94 -17.26 -1.23 -2.08
CA TYR A 94 -17.05 -2.68 -2.05
C TYR A 94 -16.83 -3.26 -0.65
N GLY A 95 -16.57 -2.42 0.35
CA GLY A 95 -16.14 -2.85 1.68
C GLY A 95 -14.68 -3.32 1.70
N LEU A 96 -14.32 -4.04 2.77
CA LEU A 96 -13.02 -4.71 2.89
C LEU A 96 -13.23 -6.21 2.91
N TRP A 97 -12.36 -6.93 2.23
CA TRP A 97 -12.31 -8.37 2.35
C TRP A 97 -11.79 -8.76 3.74
N SER A 98 -12.46 -9.70 4.39
CA SER A 98 -12.02 -10.32 5.62
C SER A 98 -11.68 -11.79 5.34
N PRO A 99 -10.48 -12.27 5.71
CA PRO A 99 -10.19 -13.69 5.61
C PRO A 99 -11.17 -14.49 6.46
N PRO A 100 -11.65 -15.65 6.00
CA PRO A 100 -12.39 -16.56 6.84
C PRO A 100 -11.44 -17.09 7.93
N GLU A 101 -11.86 -16.97 9.19
CA GLU A 101 -11.15 -17.61 10.29
C GLU A 101 -11.37 -19.12 10.20
N VAL A 102 -10.32 -19.85 9.80
CA VAL A 102 -10.27 -21.31 9.85
C VAL A 102 -9.26 -21.66 10.93
N PHE A 103 -9.76 -22.10 12.08
CA PHE A 103 -8.96 -22.60 13.19
C PHE A 103 -8.98 -24.13 13.21
#